data_AF-A0A9E3W2Z3-F1
#
_entry.id   AF-A0A9E3W2Z3-F1
#
_cell.length_a   1.000
_cell.length_b   1.000
_cell.length_c   1.000
_cell.angle_alpha   90.00
_cell.angle_beta   90.00
_cell.angle_gamma   90.00
#
_symmetry.space_group_name_H-M   'P 1'
#
loop_
_entity.id
_entity.type
_entity.pdbx_description
1 polymer ?
#
loop_
_entity_poly.entity_id
_entity_poly.type
_entity_poly.pdbx_seq_one_letter_code
_entity_poly.pdbx_strand_id
1 'polypeptide(L)'
;MNTFTQHLEEDRRLTILVLLADAAGYQANEFLLQSALDSLGHVVSMDRLRADLAWLAEQGLVTVGATAAVEIATLTARGLDVAQGRAVHPGVKRPRPL
;
A
#
# COMPACT_ATOMS: atom_id res chain seq x y z
N MET A 1 1.07 15.31 -17.65
CA MET A 1 1.44 13.92 -18.00
C MET A 1 2.23 13.38 -16.83
N ASN A 2 1.79 12.30 -16.18
CA ASN A 2 2.53 11.77 -15.03
C ASN A 2 3.89 11.23 -15.48
N THR A 3 4.91 11.41 -14.66
CA THR A 3 6.23 10.84 -14.91
C THR A 3 6.20 9.33 -14.69
N PHE A 4 7.16 8.60 -15.27
CA PHE A 4 7.30 7.16 -15.02
C PHE A 4 7.43 6.86 -13.51
N THR A 5 8.21 7.66 -12.78
CA THR A 5 8.36 7.55 -11.33
C THR A 5 7.03 7.73 -10.60
N GLN A 6 6.22 8.71 -10.98
CA GLN A 6 4.88 8.90 -10.39
C GLN A 6 3.98 7.69 -10.64
N HIS A 7 4.02 7.11 -11.83
CA HIS A 7 3.27 5.88 -12.12
C HIS A 7 3.72 4.70 -11.26
N LEU A 8 5.03 4.53 -11.02
CA LEU A 8 5.55 3.48 -10.14
C LEU A 8 5.13 3.69 -8.67
N GLU A 9 5.05 4.94 -8.22
CA GLU A 9 4.60 5.29 -6.87
C GLU A 9 3.11 5.01 -6.67
N GLU A 10 2.27 5.48 -7.60
CA GLU A 10 0.82 5.26 -7.58
C GLU A 10 0.48 3.77 -7.63
N ASP A 11 1.21 3.01 -8.45
CA ASP A 11 1.05 1.55 -8.59
C ASP A 11 1.47 0.83 -7.32
N ARG A 12 2.65 1.14 -6.76
CA ARG A 12 3.13 0.51 -5.52
C ARG A 12 2.16 0.74 -4.34
N ARG A 13 1.60 1.94 -4.22
CA ARG A 13 0.59 2.25 -3.19
C ARG A 13 -0.69 1.45 -3.39
N LEU A 14 -1.17 1.32 -4.63
CA LEU A 14 -2.30 0.43 -4.93
C LEU A 14 -1.96 -1.02 -4.53
N THR A 15 -0.78 -1.51 -4.91
CA THR A 15 -0.33 -2.87 -4.60
C THR A 15 -0.29 -3.12 -3.09
N ILE A 16 0.18 -2.17 -2.28
CA ILE A 16 0.11 -2.26 -0.81
C ILE A 16 -1.33 -2.45 -0.33
N LEU A 17 -2.28 -1.63 -0.81
CA LEU A 17 -3.69 -1.73 -0.40
C LEU A 17 -4.32 -3.07 -0.81
N VAL A 18 -4.00 -3.58 -1.99
CA VAL A 18 -4.48 -4.88 -2.49
C VAL A 18 -3.90 -6.03 -1.66
N LEU A 19 -2.59 -6.01 -1.37
CA LEU A 19 -1.95 -7.02 -0.52
C LEU A 19 -2.57 -7.05 0.88
N LEU A 20 -2.87 -5.88 1.45
CA LEU A 20 -3.55 -5.79 2.74
C LEU A 20 -5.01 -6.26 2.66
N ALA A 21 -5.70 -6.05 1.53
CA ALA A 21 -7.07 -6.53 1.34
C ALA A 21 -7.15 -8.06 1.29
N ASP A 22 -6.12 -8.72 0.75
CA ASP A 22 -6.01 -10.18 0.68
C ASP A 22 -5.45 -10.81 1.96
N ALA A 23 -4.78 -10.03 2.80
CA ALA A 23 -4.21 -10.50 4.06
C ALA A 23 -5.29 -10.80 5.11
N ALA A 24 -5.10 -11.89 5.87
CA ALA A 24 -5.97 -12.21 6.99
C ALA A 24 -5.95 -11.08 8.03
N GLY A 25 -7.15 -10.62 8.44
CA GLY A 25 -7.28 -9.52 9.39
C GLY A 25 -6.92 -8.14 8.81
N TYR A 26 -6.84 -8.02 7.48
CA TYR A 26 -6.57 -6.79 6.75
C TYR A 26 -5.26 -6.09 7.12
N GLN A 27 -4.28 -6.84 7.60
CA GLN A 27 -3.05 -6.29 8.14
C GLN A 27 -1.83 -7.14 7.78
N ALA A 28 -0.68 -6.49 7.65
CA ALA A 28 0.60 -7.14 7.45
C ALA A 28 1.73 -6.31 8.04
N ASN A 29 2.80 -6.99 8.47
CA ASN A 29 4.02 -6.31 8.88
C ASN A 29 4.84 -5.85 7.65
N GLU A 30 5.65 -4.81 7.82
CA GLU A 30 6.42 -4.19 6.73
C GLU A 30 7.40 -5.15 6.03
N PHE A 31 7.96 -6.16 6.72
CA PHE A 31 8.87 -7.13 6.09
C PHE A 31 8.13 -8.06 5.12
N LEU A 32 6.93 -8.50 5.50
CA LEU A 32 6.08 -9.31 4.61
C LEU A 32 5.61 -8.47 3.42
N LEU A 33 5.21 -7.22 3.66
CA LEU A 33 4.86 -6.29 2.60
C LEU A 33 6.04 -6.05 1.64
N GLN A 34 7.27 -5.90 2.14
CA GLN A 34 8.46 -5.78 1.30
C GLN A 34 8.61 -6.98 0.38
N SER A 35 8.58 -8.18 0.96
CA SER A 35 8.85 -9.42 0.24
C SER A 35 7.78 -9.65 -0.85
N ALA A 36 6.52 -9.35 -0.54
CA ALA A 36 5.42 -9.41 -1.49
C ALA A 36 5.59 -8.38 -2.62
N LEU A 37 5.91 -7.13 -2.29
CA LEU A 37 6.18 -6.08 -3.28
C LEU A 37 7.34 -6.45 -4.21
N ASP A 38 8.45 -6.95 -3.66
CA ASP A 38 9.61 -7.40 -4.43
C ASP A 38 9.21 -8.50 -5.43
N SER A 39 8.41 -9.48 -4.99
CA SER A 39 7.91 -10.57 -5.85
C SER A 39 6.99 -10.09 -6.98
N LEU A 40 6.33 -8.95 -6.79
CA LEU A 40 5.46 -8.30 -7.78
C LEU A 40 6.21 -7.27 -8.64
N GLY A 41 7.53 -7.18 -8.50
CA GLY A 41 8.38 -6.29 -9.30
C GLY A 41 8.55 -4.87 -8.74
N HIS A 42 8.03 -4.60 -7.53
CA HIS A 42 8.24 -3.34 -6.82
C HIS A 42 9.44 -3.44 -5.88
N VAL A 43 10.65 -3.50 -6.45
CA VAL A 43 11.89 -3.55 -5.66
C VAL A 43 12.13 -2.19 -4.98
N VAL A 44 11.94 -2.13 -3.67
CA VAL A 44 12.06 -0.89 -2.88
C VAL A 44 12.77 -1.08 -1.55
N SER A 45 13.44 -0.03 -1.08
CA SER A 45 14.04 -0.01 0.25
C SER A 45 12.99 0.03 1.35
N MET A 46 13.36 -0.35 2.58
CA MET A 46 12.48 -0.20 3.74
C MET A 46 12.10 1.23 4.07
N ASP A 47 13.04 2.16 3.92
CA ASP A 47 12.74 3.57 4.05
C ASP A 47 11.65 4.02 3.06
N ARG A 48 11.70 3.52 1.82
CA ARG A 48 10.68 3.86 0.82
C ARG A 48 9.32 3.26 1.14
N LEU A 49 9.26 2.00 1.57
CA LEU A 49 8.00 1.40 2.00
C LEU A 49 7.39 2.16 3.18
N ARG A 50 8.19 2.47 4.21
CA ARG A 50 7.72 3.26 5.36
C ARG A 50 7.20 4.63 4.95
N ALA A 51 7.87 5.30 4.02
CA ALA A 51 7.39 6.56 3.47
C ALA A 51 6.02 6.40 2.76
N ASP A 52 5.81 5.31 2.02
CA ASP A 52 4.50 5.02 1.40
C ASP A 52 3.44 4.67 2.45
N LEU A 53 3.78 3.89 3.48
CA LEU A 53 2.86 3.56 4.59
C LEU A 53 2.46 4.79 5.38
N ALA A 54 3.41 5.67 5.70
CA ALA A 54 3.15 6.94 6.37
C ALA A 54 2.24 7.84 5.51
N TRP A 55 2.52 7.94 4.20
CA TRP A 55 1.67 8.71 3.29
C TRP A 55 0.26 8.14 3.19
N LEU A 56 0.12 6.81 3.04
CA LEU A 56 -1.19 6.14 2.99
C LEU A 56 -1.97 6.32 4.31
N ALA A 57 -1.28 6.34 5.44
CA ALA A 57 -1.88 6.61 6.74
C ALA A 57 -2.37 8.06 6.85
N GLU A 58 -1.59 9.03 6.38
CA GLU A 58 -2.00 10.43 6.30
C GLU A 58 -3.24 10.62 5.40
N GLN A 59 -3.37 9.82 4.33
CA GLN A 59 -4.56 9.81 3.48
C GLN A 59 -5.77 9.05 4.08
N GLY A 60 -5.60 8.42 5.25
CA GLY A 60 -6.64 7.62 5.91
C GLY A 60 -6.96 6.30 5.21
N LEU A 61 -6.06 5.77 4.38
CA LEU A 61 -6.25 4.51 3.64
C LEU A 61 -5.73 3.30 4.42
N VAL A 62 -4.78 3.52 5.32
CA VAL A 62 -4.30 2.52 6.29
C VAL A 62 -4.18 3.16 7.67
N THR A 63 -4.05 2.36 8.72
CA THR A 63 -3.41 2.75 9.97
C THR A 63 -2.08 2.04 10.08
N VAL A 64 -1.09 2.67 10.73
CA VAL A 64 0.22 2.06 10.97
C VAL A 64 0.44 2.04 12.48
N GLY A 65 0.51 0.83 13.04
CA GLY A 65 0.93 0.60 14.42
C GLY A 65 2.36 0.11 14.46
N ALA A 66 3.13 0.51 15.46
CA ALA A 66 4.46 -0.03 15.69
C ALA A 66 4.45 -0.98 16.88
N THR A 67 5.11 -2.12 16.73
CA THR A 67 5.62 -2.89 17.87
C THR A 67 7.09 -2.54 18.09
N ALA A 68 7.74 -3.09 19.11
CA ALA A 68 9.14 -2.75 19.43
C ALA A 68 10.15 -2.99 18.29
N ALA A 69 9.79 -3.73 17.23
CA ALA A 69 10.73 -4.11 16.16
C ALA A 69 10.21 -3.91 14.72
N VAL A 70 8.91 -3.69 14.51
CA VAL A 70 8.32 -3.68 13.17
C VAL A 70 7.05 -2.85 13.10
N GLU A 71 6.84 -2.18 11.96
CA GLU A 71 5.57 -1.54 11.60
C GLU A 71 4.56 -2.56 11.07
N ILE A 72 3.31 -2.42 11.52
CA ILE A 72 2.17 -3.22 11.07
C ILE A 72 1.16 -2.25 10.46
N ALA A 73 0.93 -2.40 9.15
CA ALA A 73 -0.09 -1.66 8.43
C ALA A 73 -1.41 -2.41 8.48
N THR A 74 -2.50 -1.72 8.76
CA THR A 74 -3.87 -2.25 8.75
C THR A 74 -4.72 -1.43 7.78
N LEU A 75 -5.42 -2.09 6.87
CA LEU A 75 -6.28 -1.44 5.89
C LEU A 75 -7.51 -0.80 6.58
N THR A 76 -7.87 0.41 6.18
CA THR A 76 -9.14 1.02 6.59
C THR A 76 -10.27 0.62 5.63
N ALA A 77 -11.53 0.86 6.02
CA ALA A 77 -12.66 0.68 5.11
C ALA A 77 -12.51 1.50 3.82
N ARG A 78 -12.02 2.74 3.94
CA ARG A 78 -11.73 3.61 2.79
C ARG A 78 -10.59 3.06 1.93
N GLY A 79 -9.54 2.51 2.55
CA GLY A 79 -8.46 1.81 1.86
C GLY A 79 -8.97 0.62 1.05
N LEU A 80 -9.88 -0.17 1.63
CA LEU A 80 -10.52 -1.30 0.95
C LEU A 80 -11.36 -0.87 -0.24
N ASP A 81 -12.15 0.19 -0.11
CA ASP A 81 -12.92 0.74 -1.23
C ASP A 81 -12.02 1.18 -2.39
N VAL A 82 -10.86 1.78 -2.09
CA VAL A 82 -9.86 2.16 -3.10
C VAL A 82 -9.20 0.93 -3.72
N ALA A 83 -8.80 -0.06 -2.91
CA ALA A 83 -8.18 -1.30 -3.38
C ALA A 83 -9.10 -2.08 -4.33
N GLN A 84 -10.41 -2.09 -4.06
CA GLN A 84 -11.42 -2.76 -4.86
C GLN A 84 -11.96 -1.89 -6.01
N GLY A 85 -11.49 -0.65 -6.16
CA GLY A 85 -11.91 0.25 -7.22
C GLY A 85 -13.33 0.83 -7.06
N ARG A 86 -13.94 0.69 -5.87
CA ARG A 86 -15.21 1.33 -5.51
C ARG A 86 -15.05 2.84 -5.32
N ALA A 87 -13.88 3.26 -4.85
CA ALA A 87 -13.47 4.64 -4.73
C ALA A 87 -12.15 4.89 -5.50
N VAL A 88 -11.88 6.16 -5.79
CA VAL A 88 -10.63 6.60 -6.44
C VAL A 88 -9.93 7.59 -5.51
N HIS A 89 -8.61 7.52 -5.40
CA HIS A 89 -7.82 8.45 -4.61
C HIS A 89 -6.67 9.03 -5.44
N PRO A 90 -6.46 10.36 -5.44
CA PRO A 90 -5.27 10.95 -6.04
C PRO A 90 -4.00 10.34 -5.44
N GLY A 91 -2.99 10.02 -6.27
CA GLY A 91 -1.74 9.41 -5.81
C GLY A 91 -1.82 7.90 -5.53
N VAL A 92 -2.94 7.25 -5.86
CA VAL A 92 -3.09 5.79 -5.89
C VAL A 92 -3.64 5.40 -7.26
N LYS A 93 -3.00 4.43 -7.92
CA LYS A 93 -3.44 3.97 -9.23
C LYS A 93 -4.83 3.35 -9.12
N ARG A 94 -5.67 3.54 -10.14
CA ARG A 94 -6.97 2.86 -10.19
C ARG A 94 -6.76 1.37 -10.52
N PRO A 95 -7.28 0.43 -9.70
CA PRO A 95 -7.22 -0.99 -10.03
C PRO A 95 -7.94 -1.26 -11.34
N ARG A 96 -7.36 -2.15 -12.16
CA ARG A 96 -8.00 -2.61 -13.40
C ARG A 96 -8.73 -3.93 -13.12
N PRO A 97 -9.86 -4.19 -13.79
CA PRO A 97 -10.44 -5.52 -13.78
C PRO A 97 -9.39 -6.53 -14.25
N LEU A 98 -9.30 -7.67 -13.56
CA LEU A 98 -8.55 -8.82 -14.01
C LEU A 98 -9.24 -9.49 -15.22
#